data_AF-A0A2N3ICD7-F1
#
_entry.id   AF-A0A2N3ICD7-F1
#
_cell.length_a   1.000
_cell.length_b   1.000
_cell.length_c   1.000
_cell.angle_alpha   90.00
_cell.angle_beta   90.00
_cell.angle_gamma   90.00
#
_symmetry.space_group_name_H-M   'P 1'
#
loop_
_entity.id
_entity.type
_entity.pdbx_description
1 polymer ?
#
loop_
_entity_poly.entity_id
_entity_poly.type
_entity_poly.pdbx_seq_one_letter_code
_entity_poly.pdbx_strand_id
1 'polypeptide(L)'
;MRVKNIGVLAALFLFTACASIPKETVLLSQTLGSDLQILHQSHNDITDLYFKKIENDINSFVDDVYVPFVIHYALKSQLQDYKDGKPCLYSVIELAGKQEGEEEAKAAINDMQEFLEAAQNQISGKRKELLLPIKQQHSEITKSINQSYENALTANRTITAYLQSLRKLKETQQEALSMIGLQGADSLLTNSLVKVSEQVEKAVETGKKIDAQSDDAYKQIQKITNQIKEITNKKQSNGEK
;
A
#
# COMPACT_ATOMS: atom_id res chain seq x y z
N MET A 1 -3.01 39.17 -72.34
CA MET A 1 -2.87 37.76 -71.91
C MET A 1 -1.51 37.59 -71.23
N ARG A 2 -1.38 37.86 -69.91
CA ARG A 2 -0.13 37.60 -69.14
C ARG A 2 -0.19 37.81 -67.60
N VAL A 3 -1.36 38.09 -67.00
CA VAL A 3 -1.44 38.42 -65.55
C VAL A 3 -2.23 37.37 -64.75
N LYS A 4 -2.94 36.44 -65.40
CA LYS A 4 -3.79 35.45 -64.71
C LYS A 4 -3.02 34.23 -64.17
N ASN A 5 -1.76 34.04 -64.56
CA ASN A 5 -0.93 32.89 -64.17
C ASN A 5 0.08 33.19 -63.05
N ILE A 6 0.24 34.45 -62.61
CA ILE A 6 1.20 34.83 -61.56
C ILE A 6 0.64 34.52 -60.16
N GLY A 7 -0.67 34.63 -59.97
CA GLY A 7 -1.33 34.31 -58.69
C GLY A 7 -1.25 32.83 -58.28
N VAL A 8 -1.08 31.92 -59.25
CA VAL A 8 -0.97 30.47 -58.99
C VAL A 8 0.45 30.07 -58.57
N LEU A 9 1.48 30.78 -59.06
CA LEU A 9 2.87 30.53 -58.65
C LEU A 9 3.17 31.04 -57.23
N ALA A 10 2.51 32.12 -56.80
CA ALA A 10 2.69 32.68 -55.46
C ALA A 10 2.02 31.83 -54.35
N ALA A 11 0.94 31.11 -54.67
CA ALA A 11 0.25 30.23 -53.74
C ALA A 11 1.01 28.91 -53.46
N LEU A 12 1.93 28.51 -54.35
CA LEU A 12 2.77 27.31 -54.20
C LEU A 12 3.98 27.51 -53.29
N PHE A 13 4.33 28.75 -52.95
CA PHE A 13 5.47 29.05 -52.06
C PHE A 13 5.12 29.06 -50.56
N LEU A 14 3.85 28.96 -50.19
CA LEU A 14 3.42 29.05 -48.78
C LEU A 14 3.43 27.71 -48.02
N PHE A 15 3.80 26.60 -48.68
CA PHE A 15 3.89 25.27 -48.04
C PHE A 15 5.33 24.85 -47.69
N THR A 16 6.34 25.70 -47.85
CA THR A 16 7.75 25.38 -47.50
C THR A 16 8.14 25.74 -46.08
N ALA A 17 7.18 26.20 -45.25
CA ALA A 17 7.39 26.39 -43.81
C ALA A 17 7.42 25.05 -43.05
N CYS A 18 8.26 24.11 -43.49
CA CYS A 18 8.73 23.02 -42.64
C CYS A 18 9.61 23.65 -41.56
N ALA A 19 9.02 24.14 -40.47
CA ALA A 19 9.74 24.71 -39.34
C ALA A 19 10.88 23.74 -38.92
N SER A 20 12.12 24.22 -38.83
CA SER A 20 13.22 23.48 -38.21
C SER A 20 12.85 23.21 -36.76
N ILE A 21 12.90 21.95 -36.33
CA ILE A 21 12.74 21.60 -34.91
C ILE A 21 13.83 22.37 -34.15
N PRO A 22 13.45 23.33 -33.29
CA PRO A 22 14.40 24.14 -32.54
C PRO A 22 15.20 23.27 -31.56
N LYS A 23 16.44 23.66 -31.23
CA LYS A 23 17.27 22.95 -30.23
C LYS A 23 16.56 22.91 -28.87
N GLU A 24 15.76 23.92 -28.61
CA GLU A 24 14.90 24.14 -27.46
C GLU A 24 13.88 23.00 -27.29
N THR A 25 13.38 22.40 -28.37
CA THR A 25 12.44 21.26 -28.29
C THR A 25 13.13 19.97 -27.86
N VAL A 26 14.37 19.75 -28.30
CA VAL A 26 15.18 18.60 -27.82
C VAL A 26 15.52 18.79 -26.34
N LEU A 27 15.94 20.01 -25.96
CA LEU A 27 16.23 20.34 -24.57
C LEU A 27 15.01 20.15 -23.67
N LEU A 28 13.83 20.61 -24.11
CA LEU A 28 12.58 20.43 -23.36
C LEU A 28 12.24 18.96 -23.14
N SER A 29 12.41 18.09 -24.16
CA SER A 29 12.17 16.65 -24.01
C SER A 29 13.19 15.98 -23.07
N GLN A 30 14.45 16.44 -23.09
CA GLN A 30 15.46 15.99 -22.12
C GLN A 30 15.09 16.41 -20.68
N THR A 31 14.68 17.67 -20.48
CA THR A 31 14.20 18.17 -19.19
C THR A 31 12.99 17.40 -18.71
N LEU A 32 11.99 17.15 -19.56
CA LEU A 32 10.83 16.32 -19.22
C LEU A 32 11.24 14.92 -18.76
N GLY A 33 12.25 14.32 -19.39
CA GLY A 33 12.80 13.03 -18.96
C GLY A 33 13.38 13.08 -17.54
N SER A 34 14.12 14.14 -17.22
CA SER A 34 14.65 14.37 -15.86
C SER A 34 13.53 14.58 -14.84
N ASP A 35 12.52 15.40 -15.18
CA ASP A 35 11.38 15.68 -14.30
C ASP A 35 10.56 14.42 -14.03
N LEU A 36 10.35 13.57 -15.05
CA LEU A 36 9.69 12.27 -14.88
C LEU A 36 10.45 11.35 -13.92
N GLN A 37 11.78 11.36 -13.93
CA GLN A 37 12.58 10.58 -12.96
C GLN A 37 12.44 11.11 -11.54
N ILE A 38 12.43 12.43 -11.35
CA ILE A 38 12.23 13.07 -10.04
C ILE A 38 10.84 12.72 -9.50
N LEU A 39 9.80 12.84 -10.33
CA LEU A 39 8.43 12.49 -9.95
C LEU A 39 8.28 11.00 -9.65
N HIS A 40 8.92 10.13 -10.43
CA HIS A 40 8.93 8.69 -10.18
C HIS A 40 9.48 8.36 -8.80
N GLN A 41 10.63 8.94 -8.44
CA GLN A 41 11.21 8.76 -7.11
C GLN A 41 10.29 9.31 -6.01
N SER A 42 9.79 10.54 -6.18
CA SER A 42 8.92 11.17 -5.20
C SER A 42 7.64 10.37 -4.93
N HIS A 43 7.02 9.81 -5.97
CA HIS A 43 5.82 8.98 -5.81
C HIS A 43 6.11 7.65 -5.11
N ASN A 44 7.26 7.03 -5.37
CA ASN A 44 7.69 5.85 -4.62
C ASN A 44 7.94 6.20 -3.14
N ASP A 45 8.65 7.29 -2.86
CA ASP A 45 8.94 7.72 -1.49
C ASP A 45 7.66 7.99 -0.68
N ILE A 46 6.69 8.70 -1.27
CA ILE A 46 5.39 8.97 -0.62
C ILE A 46 4.63 7.67 -0.38
N THR A 47 4.64 6.76 -1.36
CA THR A 47 3.98 5.46 -1.24
C THR A 47 4.59 4.65 -0.09
N ASP A 48 5.92 4.60 0.00
CA ASP A 48 6.63 3.89 1.07
C ASP A 48 6.34 4.50 2.45
N LEU A 49 6.40 5.83 2.58
CA LEU A 49 6.08 6.53 3.83
C LEU A 49 4.64 6.24 4.28
N TYR A 50 3.70 6.27 3.34
CA TYR A 50 2.30 6.00 3.61
C TYR A 50 2.07 4.58 4.12
N PHE A 51 2.58 3.57 3.40
CA PHE A 51 2.40 2.18 3.80
C PHE A 51 3.11 1.87 5.11
N LYS A 52 4.29 2.44 5.33
CA LYS A 52 5.00 2.32 6.61
C LYS A 52 4.21 2.90 7.78
N LYS A 53 3.51 4.03 7.58
CA LYS A 53 2.60 4.57 8.60
C LYS A 53 1.48 3.58 8.93
N ILE A 54 0.84 2.98 7.92
CA ILE A 54 -0.21 1.98 8.15
C ILE A 54 0.33 0.76 8.91
N GLU A 55 1.49 0.24 8.50
CA GLU A 55 2.11 -0.90 9.19
C GLU A 55 2.40 -0.57 10.67
N ASN A 56 2.88 0.64 10.95
CA ASN A 56 3.10 1.10 12.32
C ASN A 56 1.78 1.21 13.10
N ASP A 57 0.74 1.79 12.51
CA ASP A 57 -0.58 1.91 13.13
C ASP A 57 -1.18 0.52 13.46
N ILE A 58 -1.00 -0.46 12.56
CA ILE A 58 -1.40 -1.86 12.80
C ILE A 58 -0.58 -2.49 13.93
N ASN A 59 0.73 -2.28 13.96
CA ASN A 59 1.57 -2.81 15.02
C ASN A 59 1.17 -2.24 16.38
N SER A 60 0.96 -0.91 16.47
CA SER A 60 0.45 -0.29 17.70
C SER A 60 -0.92 -0.82 18.10
N PHE A 61 -1.84 -1.04 17.16
CA PHE A 61 -3.12 -1.68 17.48
C PHE A 61 -2.92 -3.10 18.06
N VAL A 62 -2.05 -3.90 17.45
CA VAL A 62 -1.78 -5.26 17.95
C VAL A 62 -1.18 -5.18 19.36
N ASP A 63 -0.17 -4.36 19.55
CA ASP A 63 0.61 -4.32 20.79
C ASP A 63 -0.15 -3.68 21.94
N ASP A 64 -0.83 -2.56 21.69
CA ASP A 64 -1.46 -1.76 22.74
C ASP A 64 -2.91 -2.18 23.02
N VAL A 65 -3.58 -2.84 22.08
CA VAL A 65 -5.01 -3.20 22.19
C VAL A 65 -5.22 -4.71 22.15
N TYR A 66 -4.72 -5.38 21.11
CA TYR A 66 -5.01 -6.80 20.91
C TYR A 66 -4.29 -7.71 21.91
N VAL A 67 -3.02 -7.44 22.21
CA VAL A 67 -2.22 -8.22 23.17
C VAL A 67 -2.87 -8.21 24.57
N PRO A 68 -3.18 -7.05 25.18
CA PRO A 68 -3.87 -7.02 26.47
C PRO A 68 -5.22 -7.73 26.44
N PHE A 69 -5.99 -7.55 25.37
CA PHE A 69 -7.29 -8.20 25.20
C PHE A 69 -7.17 -9.73 25.19
N VAL A 70 -6.27 -10.30 24.39
CA VAL A 70 -6.09 -11.76 24.28
C VAL A 70 -5.61 -12.36 25.60
N ILE A 71 -4.64 -11.72 26.26
CA ILE A 71 -4.14 -12.19 27.56
C ILE A 71 -5.26 -12.16 28.59
N HIS A 72 -6.01 -11.05 28.68
CA HIS A 72 -7.12 -10.93 29.62
C HIS A 72 -8.21 -11.98 29.37
N TYR A 73 -8.61 -12.16 28.12
CA TYR A 73 -9.62 -13.14 27.74
C TYR A 73 -9.18 -14.58 28.06
N ALA A 74 -7.94 -14.93 27.75
CA ALA A 74 -7.38 -16.25 28.05
C ALA A 74 -7.32 -16.50 29.56
N LEU A 75 -6.84 -15.54 30.35
CA LEU A 75 -6.80 -15.63 31.81
C LEU A 75 -8.20 -15.69 32.44
N LYS A 76 -9.21 -15.00 31.88
CA LYS A 76 -10.60 -15.10 32.34
C LYS A 76 -11.13 -16.53 32.22
N SER A 77 -10.79 -17.23 31.14
CA SER A 77 -11.11 -18.66 30.98
C SER A 77 -10.40 -19.52 32.04
N GLN A 78 -9.09 -19.32 32.22
CA GLN A 78 -8.31 -20.05 33.23
C GLN A 78 -8.86 -19.86 34.65
N LEU A 79 -9.31 -18.65 34.97
CA LEU A 79 -9.90 -18.34 36.28
C LEU A 79 -11.24 -19.05 36.50
N GLN A 80 -12.03 -19.22 35.44
CA GLN A 80 -13.27 -19.97 35.54
C GLN A 80 -13.01 -21.45 35.78
N ASP A 81 -12.07 -22.05 35.06
CA ASP A 81 -11.68 -23.44 35.26
C ASP A 81 -11.14 -23.68 36.68
N TYR A 82 -10.38 -22.72 37.22
CA TYR A 82 -9.93 -22.76 38.62
C TYR A 82 -11.10 -22.78 39.61
N LYS A 83 -12.09 -21.90 39.44
CA LYS A 83 -13.29 -21.84 40.30
C LYS A 83 -14.13 -23.12 40.21
N ASP A 84 -14.11 -23.78 39.05
CA ASP A 84 -14.80 -25.05 38.82
C ASP A 84 -14.00 -26.26 39.36
N GLY A 85 -12.81 -26.05 39.92
CA GLY A 85 -11.94 -27.12 40.42
C GLY A 85 -11.28 -27.95 39.32
N LYS A 86 -11.19 -27.42 38.09
CA LYS A 86 -10.54 -28.09 36.96
C LYS A 86 -9.04 -27.75 36.91
N PRO A 87 -8.20 -28.67 36.38
CA PRO A 87 -6.80 -28.37 36.09
C PRO A 87 -6.68 -27.16 35.14
N CYS A 88 -5.88 -26.18 35.54
CA CYS A 88 -5.66 -24.93 34.83
C CYS A 88 -4.39 -24.22 35.35
N LEU A 89 -3.96 -23.18 34.64
CA LEU A 89 -2.75 -22.41 34.99
C LEU A 89 -2.76 -21.92 36.45
N TYR A 90 -3.89 -21.39 36.93
CA TYR A 90 -4.00 -20.92 38.32
C TYR A 90 -3.83 -22.04 39.35
N SER A 91 -4.40 -23.22 39.09
CA SER A 91 -4.29 -24.36 40.00
C SER A 91 -2.86 -24.89 40.11
N VAL A 92 -2.12 -24.90 39.00
CA VAL A 92 -0.73 -25.39 38.98
C VAL A 92 0.21 -24.39 39.64
N ILE A 93 0.02 -23.09 39.40
CA ILE A 93 0.79 -22.03 40.08
C ILE A 93 0.51 -22.03 41.59
N GLU A 94 -0.74 -22.17 42.01
CA GLU A 94 -1.08 -22.24 43.43
C GLU A 94 -0.45 -23.45 44.12
N LEU A 95 -0.48 -24.62 43.47
CA LEU A 95 0.13 -25.84 44.00
C LEU A 95 1.63 -25.67 44.18
N ALA A 96 2.33 -25.14 43.16
CA ALA A 96 3.76 -24.86 43.21
C ALA A 96 4.14 -23.82 44.28
N GLY A 97 3.26 -22.85 44.56
CA GLY A 97 3.48 -21.87 45.63
C GLY A 97 3.25 -22.40 47.05
N LYS A 98 2.50 -23.50 47.19
CA LYS A 98 2.17 -24.12 48.49
C LYS A 98 3.11 -25.26 48.88
N GLN A 99 3.67 -25.98 47.90
CA GLN A 99 4.51 -27.15 48.12
C GLN A 99 5.96 -26.84 47.80
N GLU A 100 6.89 -27.19 48.70
CA GLU A 100 8.34 -27.01 48.49
C GLU A 100 8.94 -28.15 47.63
N GLY A 101 8.31 -28.46 46.49
CA GLY A 101 8.70 -29.57 45.62
C GLY A 101 9.22 -29.11 44.24
N GLU A 102 10.30 -29.74 43.79
CA GLU A 102 10.93 -29.45 42.49
C GLU A 102 10.01 -29.79 41.31
N GLU A 103 9.19 -30.83 41.44
CA GLU A 103 8.30 -31.30 40.38
C GLU A 103 7.09 -30.36 40.17
N GLU A 104 6.50 -29.86 41.25
CA GLU A 104 5.41 -28.89 41.19
C GLU A 104 5.88 -27.56 40.60
N ALA A 105 7.09 -27.11 40.98
CA ALA A 105 7.70 -25.92 40.39
C ALA A 105 7.96 -26.08 38.88
N LYS A 106 8.47 -27.23 38.45
CA LYS A 106 8.65 -27.55 37.02
C LYS A 106 7.32 -27.57 36.26
N ALA A 107 6.29 -28.20 36.82
CA ALA A 107 4.97 -28.25 36.22
C ALA A 107 4.41 -26.83 35.99
N ALA A 108 4.51 -25.95 36.99
CA ALA A 108 4.09 -24.55 36.84
C ALA A 108 4.87 -23.80 35.76
N ILE A 109 6.18 -24.00 35.67
CA ILE A 109 7.00 -23.39 34.62
C ILE A 109 6.57 -23.87 33.23
N ASN A 110 6.36 -25.18 33.06
CA ASN A 110 5.93 -25.74 31.77
C ASN A 110 4.56 -25.19 31.35
N ASP A 111 3.57 -25.17 32.24
CA ASP A 111 2.24 -24.63 31.94
C ASP A 111 2.28 -23.13 31.62
N MET A 112 3.12 -22.36 32.32
CA MET A 112 3.34 -20.93 32.02
C MET A 112 3.98 -20.74 30.64
N GLN A 113 4.93 -21.61 30.25
CA GLN A 113 5.55 -21.59 28.93
C GLN A 113 4.54 -21.94 27.83
N GLU A 114 3.75 -23.00 28.01
CA GLU A 114 2.71 -23.39 27.04
C GLU A 114 1.66 -22.28 26.87
N PHE A 115 1.24 -21.64 27.96
CA PHE A 115 0.33 -20.49 27.91
C PHE A 115 0.93 -19.32 27.11
N LEU A 116 2.20 -18.99 27.38
CA LEU A 116 2.89 -17.90 26.70
C LEU A 116 3.04 -18.20 25.20
N GLU A 117 3.43 -19.41 24.82
CA GLU A 117 3.56 -19.83 23.43
C GLU A 117 2.22 -19.77 22.70
N ALA A 118 1.14 -20.26 23.32
CA ALA A 118 -0.20 -20.17 22.75
C ALA A 118 -0.63 -18.71 22.52
N ALA A 119 -0.37 -17.82 23.50
CA ALA A 119 -0.65 -16.40 23.38
C ALA A 119 0.16 -15.76 22.24
N GLN A 120 1.47 -16.03 22.17
CA GLN A 120 2.35 -15.51 21.12
C GLN A 120 1.93 -15.99 19.72
N ASN A 121 1.49 -17.23 19.58
CA ASN A 121 0.97 -17.77 18.32
C ASN A 121 -0.30 -17.04 17.86
N GLN A 122 -1.23 -16.75 18.78
CA GLN A 122 -2.42 -15.96 18.48
C GLN A 122 -2.08 -14.51 18.09
N ILE A 123 -1.19 -13.87 18.85
CA ILE A 123 -0.76 -12.47 18.61
C ILE A 123 -0.04 -12.35 17.27
N SER A 124 0.92 -13.22 16.99
CA SER A 124 1.69 -13.22 15.75
C SER A 124 0.81 -13.59 14.54
N GLY A 125 -0.12 -14.52 14.72
CA GLY A 125 -1.13 -14.88 13.73
C GLY A 125 -1.99 -13.67 13.36
N LYS A 126 -2.51 -12.95 14.35
CA LYS A 126 -3.30 -11.73 14.11
C LYS A 126 -2.49 -10.63 13.43
N ARG A 127 -1.25 -10.39 13.89
CA ARG A 127 -0.36 -9.40 13.27
C ARG A 127 -0.13 -9.72 11.79
N LYS A 128 0.14 -10.99 11.47
CA LYS A 128 0.34 -11.45 10.10
C LYS A 128 -0.93 -11.30 9.27
N GLU A 129 -2.09 -11.68 9.81
CA GLU A 129 -3.40 -11.54 9.16
C GLU A 129 -3.67 -10.09 8.73
N LEU A 130 -3.34 -9.11 9.59
CA LEU A 130 -3.58 -7.70 9.33
C LEU A 130 -2.53 -7.08 8.39
N LEU A 131 -1.25 -7.44 8.54
CA LEU A 131 -0.17 -6.85 7.74
C LEU A 131 -0.07 -7.43 6.32
N LEU A 132 -0.38 -8.70 6.11
CA LEU A 132 -0.22 -9.36 4.81
C LEU A 132 -0.97 -8.63 3.67
N PRO A 133 -2.26 -8.28 3.79
CA PRO A 133 -2.97 -7.58 2.72
C PRO A 133 -2.42 -6.17 2.47
N ILE A 134 -1.92 -5.49 3.50
CA ILE A 134 -1.30 -4.16 3.36
C ILE A 134 -0.01 -4.25 2.55
N LYS A 135 0.84 -5.25 2.85
CA LYS A 135 2.08 -5.51 2.09
C LYS A 135 1.82 -5.89 0.64
N GLN A 136 0.75 -6.65 0.39
CA GLN A 136 0.32 -6.99 -0.97
C GLN A 136 -0.12 -5.74 -1.74
N GLN A 137 -0.94 -4.88 -1.12
CA GLN A 137 -1.36 -3.61 -1.75
C GLN A 137 -0.17 -2.68 -2.02
N HIS A 138 0.77 -2.57 -1.08
CA HIS A 138 1.99 -1.79 -1.28
C HIS A 138 2.74 -2.26 -2.52
N SER A 139 2.97 -3.57 -2.64
CA SER A 139 3.63 -4.17 -3.80
C SER A 139 2.87 -3.91 -5.11
N GLU A 140 1.54 -4.07 -5.12
CA GLU A 140 0.71 -3.81 -6.30
C GLU A 140 0.79 -2.35 -6.76
N ILE A 141 0.70 -1.40 -5.82
CA ILE A 141 0.74 0.04 -6.11
C ILE A 141 2.13 0.44 -6.61
N THR A 142 3.20 0.05 -5.91
CA THR A 142 4.58 0.34 -6.32
C THR A 142 4.87 -0.22 -7.71
N LYS A 143 4.42 -1.45 -8.00
CA LYS A 143 4.52 -2.02 -9.35
C LYS A 143 3.80 -1.18 -10.40
N SER A 144 2.60 -0.71 -10.10
CA SER A 144 1.81 0.13 -11.03
C SER A 144 2.48 1.48 -11.27
N ILE A 145 3.01 2.13 -10.24
CA ILE A 145 3.77 3.38 -10.33
C ILE A 145 4.98 3.17 -11.24
N ASN A 146 5.80 2.16 -10.95
CA ASN A 146 7.01 1.86 -11.71
C ASN A 146 6.69 1.59 -13.19
N GLN A 147 5.67 0.79 -13.48
CA GLN A 147 5.28 0.51 -14.87
C GLN A 147 4.84 1.78 -15.61
N SER A 148 4.07 2.67 -14.97
CA SER A 148 3.61 3.91 -15.59
C SER A 148 4.76 4.85 -15.92
N TYR A 149 5.71 5.01 -15.00
CA TYR A 149 6.88 5.87 -15.21
C TYR A 149 7.85 5.29 -16.24
N GLU A 150 8.09 3.97 -16.24
CA GLU A 150 8.94 3.34 -17.26
C GLU A 150 8.35 3.49 -18.67
N ASN A 151 7.02 3.37 -18.81
CA ASN A 151 6.35 3.61 -20.08
C ASN A 151 6.53 5.07 -20.53
N ALA A 152 6.31 6.03 -19.64
CA ALA A 152 6.45 7.46 -19.94
C ALA A 152 7.90 7.84 -20.28
N LEU A 153 8.87 7.32 -19.53
CA LEU A 153 10.30 7.52 -19.79
C LEU A 153 10.71 6.90 -21.13
N THR A 154 10.22 5.70 -21.44
CA THR A 154 10.48 5.05 -22.74
C THR A 154 9.90 5.84 -23.90
N ALA A 155 8.66 6.34 -23.77
CA ALA A 155 8.05 7.22 -24.75
C ALA A 155 8.87 8.52 -24.92
N ASN A 156 9.27 9.17 -23.81
CA ASN A 156 10.06 10.40 -23.86
C ASN A 156 11.46 10.16 -24.46
N ARG A 157 12.13 9.04 -24.16
CA ARG A 157 13.41 8.65 -24.80
C ARG A 157 13.24 8.46 -26.31
N THR A 158 12.16 7.81 -26.73
CA THR A 158 11.84 7.61 -28.15
C THR A 158 11.58 8.94 -28.86
N ILE A 159 10.79 9.82 -28.25
CA ILE A 159 10.54 11.19 -28.75
C ILE A 159 11.86 11.97 -28.81
N THR A 160 12.67 11.96 -27.76
CA THR A 160 13.97 12.64 -27.74
C THR A 160 14.86 12.13 -28.87
N ALA A 161 14.97 10.81 -29.05
CA ALA A 161 15.74 10.20 -30.13
C ALA A 161 15.21 10.57 -31.51
N TYR A 162 13.87 10.63 -31.68
CA TYR A 162 13.22 11.08 -32.91
C TYR A 162 13.46 12.57 -33.18
N LEU A 163 13.35 13.46 -32.18
CA LEU A 163 13.65 14.88 -32.33
C LEU A 163 15.13 15.08 -32.69
N GLN A 164 16.02 14.31 -32.06
CA GLN A 164 17.44 14.30 -32.40
C GLN A 164 17.69 13.75 -33.81
N SER A 165 16.99 12.69 -34.21
CA SER A 165 17.12 12.09 -35.53
C SER A 165 16.55 13.01 -36.59
N LEU A 166 15.34 13.58 -36.46
CA LEU A 166 14.77 14.57 -37.38
C LEU A 166 15.64 15.81 -37.53
N ARG A 167 16.32 16.23 -36.45
CA ARG A 167 17.32 17.31 -36.55
C ARG A 167 18.53 16.89 -37.40
N LYS A 168 18.91 15.61 -37.41
CA LYS A 168 19.90 15.01 -38.33
C LYS A 168 19.32 14.67 -39.71
N LEU A 169 18.04 14.33 -39.80
CA LEU A 169 17.31 13.74 -40.92
C LEU A 169 16.45 14.79 -41.66
N LYS A 170 16.63 16.08 -41.38
CA LYS A 170 16.32 17.16 -42.33
C LYS A 170 17.26 17.17 -43.54
N GLU A 171 18.00 16.07 -43.76
CA GLU A 171 18.45 15.58 -45.07
C GLU A 171 17.53 14.54 -45.73
N THR A 172 16.50 13.92 -45.10
CA THR A 172 15.42 13.14 -45.77
C THR A 172 14.38 12.48 -44.81
N GLN A 173 13.12 12.95 -44.86
CA GLN A 173 11.76 12.37 -44.57
C GLN A 173 11.45 11.28 -43.47
N GLN A 174 10.16 11.15 -43.14
CA GLN A 174 9.58 11.18 -41.78
C GLN A 174 8.64 9.99 -41.45
N GLU A 175 8.56 9.55 -40.19
CA GLU A 175 7.32 9.33 -39.37
C GLU A 175 7.59 8.70 -37.97
N ALA A 176 6.87 9.13 -36.93
CA ALA A 176 6.47 8.34 -35.74
C ALA A 176 5.64 9.19 -34.74
N LEU A 177 4.35 8.87 -34.52
CA LEU A 177 3.58 9.34 -33.34
C LEU A 177 2.29 8.52 -33.15
N SER A 178 2.33 7.55 -32.24
CA SER A 178 1.14 6.87 -31.68
C SER A 178 1.49 6.12 -30.39
N MET A 179 1.88 6.81 -29.32
CA MET A 179 2.06 6.18 -28.00
C MET A 179 2.16 7.26 -26.91
N ILE A 180 1.01 7.72 -26.38
CA ILE A 180 0.98 8.47 -25.12
C ILE A 180 -0.20 7.94 -24.31
N GLY A 181 0.11 7.28 -23.19
CA GLY A 181 -0.86 6.77 -22.22
C GLY A 181 -0.38 7.05 -20.81
N LEU A 182 -0.95 8.08 -20.19
CA LEU A 182 -0.77 8.46 -18.77
C LEU A 182 -2.13 8.58 -18.06
N GLN A 183 -3.18 7.92 -18.57
CA GLN A 183 -4.50 7.93 -17.94
C GLN A 183 -4.56 6.91 -16.80
N GLY A 184 -4.87 7.38 -15.59
CA GLY A 184 -5.36 6.53 -14.49
C GLY A 184 -4.49 6.48 -13.23
N ALA A 185 -3.18 6.74 -13.32
CA ALA A 185 -2.28 6.67 -12.17
C ALA A 185 -2.67 7.64 -11.04
N ASP A 186 -2.94 8.90 -11.37
CA ASP A 186 -3.33 9.92 -10.39
C ASP A 186 -4.66 9.59 -9.69
N SER A 187 -5.64 9.08 -10.43
CA SER A 187 -6.98 8.81 -9.88
C SER A 187 -7.04 7.59 -8.95
N LEU A 188 -6.20 6.58 -9.20
CA LEU A 188 -6.13 5.36 -8.39
C LEU A 188 -5.30 5.60 -7.11
N LEU A 189 -4.25 6.42 -7.22
CA LEU A 189 -3.39 6.77 -6.10
C LEU A 189 -4.17 7.59 -5.06
N THR A 190 -4.79 8.71 -5.45
CA THR A 190 -5.46 9.60 -4.49
C THR A 190 -6.68 8.94 -3.83
N ASN A 191 -7.49 8.17 -4.57
CA ASN A 191 -8.70 7.56 -4.01
C ASN A 191 -8.44 6.36 -3.09
N SER A 192 -7.38 5.59 -3.34
CA SER A 192 -7.03 4.44 -2.50
C SER A 192 -6.33 4.89 -1.22
N LEU A 193 -5.44 5.89 -1.32
CA LEU A 193 -4.71 6.44 -0.18
C LEU A 193 -5.64 7.21 0.80
N VAL A 194 -6.56 8.03 0.29
CA VAL A 194 -7.46 8.80 1.15
C VAL A 194 -8.46 7.89 1.89
N LYS A 195 -9.05 6.90 1.20
CA LYS A 195 -10.07 6.02 1.81
C LYS A 195 -9.51 5.05 2.85
N VAL A 196 -8.27 4.58 2.68
CA VAL A 196 -7.63 3.69 3.65
C VAL A 196 -7.17 4.49 4.87
N SER A 197 -6.59 5.68 4.69
CA SER A 197 -6.15 6.53 5.80
C SER A 197 -7.30 6.93 6.73
N GLU A 198 -8.41 7.43 6.19
CA GLU A 198 -9.55 7.90 6.99
C GLU A 198 -10.24 6.77 7.78
N GLN A 199 -10.19 5.53 7.27
CA GLN A 199 -10.87 4.39 7.88
C GLN A 199 -9.98 3.65 8.87
N VAL A 200 -8.66 3.57 8.63
CA VAL A 200 -7.68 3.07 9.61
C VAL A 200 -7.57 4.03 10.79
N GLU A 201 -7.51 5.35 10.55
CA GLU A 201 -7.47 6.35 11.62
C GLU A 201 -8.72 6.29 12.50
N LYS A 202 -9.92 6.19 11.90
CA LYS A 202 -11.17 5.96 12.65
C LYS A 202 -11.18 4.63 13.40
N ALA A 203 -10.63 3.56 12.83
CA ALA A 203 -10.53 2.26 13.49
C ALA A 203 -9.57 2.31 14.71
N VAL A 204 -8.43 3.00 14.57
CA VAL A 204 -7.45 3.22 15.65
C VAL A 204 -8.03 4.11 16.75
N GLU A 205 -8.71 5.22 16.40
CA GLU A 205 -9.37 6.09 17.39
C GLU A 205 -10.53 5.40 18.11
N THR A 206 -11.31 4.58 17.40
CA THR A 206 -12.41 3.82 18.00
C THR A 206 -11.85 2.73 18.92
N GLY A 207 -10.80 2.01 18.48
CA GLY A 207 -10.11 0.99 19.27
C GLY A 207 -9.52 1.53 20.58
N LYS A 208 -8.96 2.76 20.56
CA LYS A 208 -8.43 3.45 21.76
C LYS A 208 -9.51 3.83 22.77
N LYS A 209 -10.79 3.87 22.38
CA LYS A 209 -11.94 4.20 23.26
C LYS A 209 -12.64 2.95 23.81
N ILE A 210 -12.22 1.75 23.40
CA ILE A 210 -12.78 0.50 23.89
C ILE A 210 -12.21 0.24 25.30
N ASP A 211 -13.10 0.16 26.29
CA ASP A 211 -12.74 -0.42 27.58
C ASP A 211 -12.50 -1.93 27.39
N ALA A 212 -11.23 -2.32 27.40
CA ALA A 212 -10.77 -3.68 27.17
C ALA A 212 -11.30 -4.70 28.21
N GLN A 213 -11.97 -4.23 29.27
CA GLN A 213 -12.53 -5.04 30.35
C GLN A 213 -14.04 -5.38 30.17
N SER A 214 -14.70 -4.84 29.13
CA SER A 214 -16.13 -5.05 28.89
C SER A 214 -16.44 -6.27 28.02
N ASP A 215 -17.53 -6.99 28.33
CA ASP A 215 -18.03 -8.13 27.55
C ASP A 215 -18.45 -7.74 26.10
N ASP A 216 -18.60 -6.45 25.81
CA ASP A 216 -18.92 -5.93 24.47
C ASP A 216 -17.68 -5.68 23.58
N ALA A 217 -16.47 -5.72 24.17
CA ALA A 217 -15.21 -5.46 23.46
C ALA A 217 -14.97 -6.44 22.30
N TYR A 218 -15.40 -7.70 22.44
CA TYR A 218 -15.28 -8.71 21.39
C TYR A 218 -16.07 -8.35 20.12
N LYS A 219 -17.31 -7.85 20.28
CA LYS A 219 -18.15 -7.45 19.13
C LYS A 219 -17.60 -6.21 18.44
N GLN A 220 -17.05 -5.27 19.21
CA GLN A 220 -16.47 -4.04 18.68
C GLN A 220 -15.15 -4.33 17.94
N ILE A 221 -14.31 -5.21 18.46
CA ILE A 221 -13.08 -5.69 17.79
C ILE A 221 -13.41 -6.48 16.52
N GLN A 222 -14.44 -7.33 16.53
CA GLN A 222 -14.90 -8.03 15.33
C GLN A 222 -15.41 -7.05 14.26
N LYS A 223 -16.16 -6.02 14.66
CA LYS A 223 -16.64 -4.99 13.73
C LYS A 223 -15.48 -4.24 13.07
N ILE A 224 -14.47 -3.85 13.85
CA ILE A 224 -13.26 -3.19 13.34
C ILE A 224 -12.47 -4.13 12.41
N THR A 225 -12.28 -5.38 12.81
CA THR A 225 -11.58 -6.40 11.99
C THR A 225 -12.30 -6.62 10.66
N ASN A 226 -13.64 -6.68 10.67
CA ASN A 226 -14.44 -6.83 9.46
C ASN A 226 -14.39 -5.60 8.57
N GLN A 227 -14.38 -4.39 9.15
CA GLN A 227 -14.18 -3.15 8.39
C GLN A 227 -12.82 -3.12 7.70
N ILE A 228 -11.74 -3.50 8.40
CA ILE A 228 -10.39 -3.60 7.81
C ILE A 228 -10.37 -4.65 6.69
N LYS A 229 -11.06 -5.78 6.86
CA LYS A 229 -11.20 -6.83 5.84
C LYS A 229 -12.01 -6.39 4.62
N GLU A 230 -13.10 -5.65 4.78
CA GLU A 230 -13.91 -5.15 3.65
C GLU A 230 -13.15 -4.14 2.79
N ILE A 231 -12.29 -3.33 3.41
CA ILE A 231 -11.42 -2.36 2.72
C ILE A 231 -10.34 -3.09 1.90
N THR A 232 -9.83 -4.21 2.41
CA THR A 232 -8.77 -5.00 1.77
C THR A 232 -9.28 -6.02 0.75
N ASN A 233 -10.53 -6.48 0.86
CA ASN A 233 -11.14 -7.50 -0.02
C ASN A 233 -11.97 -6.94 -1.19
N LYS A 234 -11.92 -5.64 -1.49
CA LYS A 234 -12.71 -5.06 -2.60
C LYS A 234 -12.14 -5.35 -4.01
N LYS A 235 -11.77 -6.60 -4.25
CA LYS A 235 -11.68 -7.23 -5.58
C LYS A 235 -12.54 -8.49 -5.55
N GLN A 236 -13.85 -8.36 -5.81
CA GLN A 236 -14.65 -9.42 -6.46
C GLN A 236 -16.09 -9.07 -6.88
N SER A 237 -16.62 -7.85 -6.70
CA SER A 237 -18.05 -7.59 -7.04
C SER A 237 -18.34 -6.54 -8.12
N ASN A 238 -17.35 -5.97 -8.82
CA ASN A 238 -17.62 -5.07 -9.95
C ASN A 238 -16.90 -5.60 -11.20
N GLY A 239 -17.47 -6.62 -11.81
CA GLY A 239 -16.94 -7.25 -13.01
C GLY A 239 -17.86 -8.29 -13.64
N GLU A 240 -19.19 -8.17 -13.49
CA GLU A 240 -20.15 -8.81 -14.39
C GLU A 240 -21.36 -7.88 -14.55
N LYS A 241 -21.31 -7.07 -15.61
CA LYS A 241 -22.41 -6.73 -16.53
C LYS A 241 -21.88 -5.88 -17.67
#